data_AF-A0A9E3BT49-F1
#
_entry.id   AF-A0A9E3BT49-F1
#
_cell.length_a   1.000
_cell.length_b   1.000
_cell.length_c   1.000
_cell.angle_alpha   90.00
_cell.angle_beta   90.00
_cell.angle_gamma   90.00
#
_symmetry.space_group_name_H-M   'P 1'
#
loop_
_entity.id
_entity.type
_entity.pdbx_description
1 polymer ?
#
loop_
_entity_poly.entity_id
_entity_poly.type
_entity_poly.pdbx_seq_one_letter_code
_entity_poly.pdbx_strand_id
1 'polypeptide(L)'
;MTSKKTLNATNLEALGAERLAALLMEVSQGDAAIKRRLRLELVSTESPAELGKEIRKRLAAIARSRAFVDWRNRKGLVDDLEAQRRAIVDTVAPRFPGEALELVWRFLELARSVFERS
;
A
#
# COMPACT_ATOMS: atom_id res chain seq x y z
N MET A 1 -0.37 -21.43 -27.18
CA MET A 1 0.65 -21.82 -26.18
C MET A 1 1.53 -20.61 -25.93
N THR A 2 1.43 -19.98 -24.76
CA THR A 2 2.27 -18.84 -24.37
C THR A 2 3.71 -19.33 -24.15
N SER A 3 4.69 -18.64 -24.75
CA SER A 3 6.10 -19.01 -24.62
C SER A 3 6.51 -19.01 -23.15
N LYS A 4 7.28 -20.03 -22.74
CA LYS A 4 7.83 -20.16 -21.37
C LYS A 4 8.74 -18.98 -20.97
N LYS A 5 9.12 -18.12 -21.93
CA LYS A 5 9.95 -16.92 -21.70
C LYS A 5 9.15 -15.61 -21.59
N THR A 6 7.84 -15.62 -21.82
CA THR A 6 7.02 -14.41 -21.71
C THR A 6 6.86 -14.03 -20.24
N LEU A 7 7.14 -12.77 -19.88
CA LEU A 7 6.90 -12.28 -18.53
C LEU A 7 5.39 -12.24 -18.24
N ASN A 8 4.89 -13.16 -17.43
CA ASN A 8 3.51 -13.21 -16.95
C ASN A 8 3.45 -13.94 -15.60
N ALA A 9 2.32 -13.82 -14.88
CA ALA A 9 2.15 -14.39 -13.55
C ALA A 9 2.39 -15.91 -13.53
N THR A 10 1.82 -16.66 -14.47
CA THR A 10 1.95 -18.13 -14.55
C THR A 10 3.41 -18.58 -14.74
N ASN A 11 4.17 -17.89 -15.59
CA ASN A 11 5.58 -18.20 -15.82
C ASN A 11 6.46 -17.77 -14.64
N LEU A 12 6.06 -16.74 -13.88
CA LEU A 12 6.75 -16.33 -12.66
C LEU A 12 6.48 -17.30 -11.51
N GLU A 13 5.24 -17.78 -11.35
CA GLU A 13 4.88 -18.83 -10.37
C GLU A 13 5.69 -20.11 -10.59
N ALA A 14 5.95 -20.47 -11.87
CA ALA A 14 6.77 -21.62 -12.24
C ALA A 14 8.25 -21.51 -11.80
N LEU A 15 8.74 -20.33 -11.41
CA LEU A 15 10.09 -20.14 -10.87
C LEU A 15 10.23 -20.67 -9.43
N GLY A 16 9.11 -20.87 -8.73
CA GLY A 16 9.09 -21.33 -7.34
C GLY A 16 9.35 -20.23 -6.32
N ALA A 17 8.93 -20.50 -5.07
CA ALA A 17 8.90 -19.50 -4.00
C ALA A 17 10.28 -18.95 -3.62
N GLU A 18 11.31 -19.79 -3.61
CA GLU A 18 12.69 -19.39 -3.25
C GLU A 18 13.27 -18.39 -4.25
N ARG A 19 13.12 -18.65 -5.57
CA ARG A 19 13.64 -17.75 -6.60
C ARG A 19 12.88 -16.43 -6.65
N LEU A 20 11.56 -16.47 -6.43
CA LEU A 20 10.73 -15.27 -6.34
C LEU A 20 11.12 -14.41 -5.13
N ALA A 21 11.35 -15.01 -3.96
CA ALA A 21 11.77 -14.27 -2.77
C ALA A 21 13.11 -13.54 -2.97
N ALA A 22 14.09 -14.21 -3.61
CA ALA A 22 15.37 -13.59 -3.93
C ALA A 22 15.23 -12.41 -4.90
N LEU A 23 14.44 -12.57 -5.97
CA LEU A 23 14.19 -11.50 -6.95
C LEU A 23 13.45 -10.30 -6.32
N LEU A 24 12.46 -10.55 -5.47
CA LEU A 24 11.75 -9.49 -4.75
C LEU A 24 12.68 -8.73 -3.79
N MET A 25 13.60 -9.43 -3.12
CA MET A 25 14.62 -8.79 -2.28
C MET A 25 15.55 -7.91 -3.10
N GLU A 26 16.03 -8.39 -4.25
CA GLU A 26 16.89 -7.63 -5.16
C GLU A 26 16.19 -6.34 -5.65
N VAL A 27 14.94 -6.45 -6.11
CA VAL A 27 14.15 -5.28 -6.55
C VAL A 27 13.88 -4.30 -5.40
N SER A 28 13.69 -4.80 -4.17
CA SER A 28 13.42 -3.96 -3.01
C SER A 28 14.63 -3.16 -2.49
N GLN A 29 15.86 -3.51 -2.88
CA GLN A 29 17.05 -2.78 -2.44
C GLN A 29 17.11 -1.36 -3.04
N GLY A 30 16.59 -1.18 -4.25
CA GLY A 30 16.54 0.12 -4.93
C GLY A 30 15.25 0.91 -4.72
N ASP A 31 14.21 0.30 -4.15
CA ASP A 31 12.87 0.91 -4.05
C ASP A 31 12.28 0.74 -2.65
N ALA A 32 12.25 1.85 -1.91
CA ALA A 32 11.70 1.92 -0.56
C ALA A 32 10.19 1.65 -0.50
N ALA A 33 9.43 1.95 -1.57
CA ALA A 33 8.01 1.66 -1.65
C ALA A 33 7.77 0.16 -1.80
N ILE A 34 8.56 -0.52 -2.64
CA ILE A 34 8.51 -1.99 -2.80
C ILE A 34 8.89 -2.68 -1.50
N LYS A 35 9.97 -2.25 -0.84
CA LYS A 35 10.38 -2.79 0.46
C LYS A 35 9.30 -2.65 1.53
N ARG A 36 8.60 -1.51 1.55
CA ARG A 36 7.47 -1.30 2.47
C ARG A 36 6.30 -2.21 2.13
N ARG A 37 5.98 -2.38 0.84
CA ARG A 37 4.90 -3.26 0.38
C ARG A 37 5.18 -4.74 0.72
N LEU A 38 6.40 -5.23 0.51
CA LEU A 38 6.81 -6.58 0.91
C LEU A 38 6.71 -6.81 2.42
N ARG A 39 7.14 -5.83 3.23
CA ARG A 39 6.95 -5.89 4.69
C ARG A 39 5.47 -5.92 5.08
N LEU A 40 4.63 -5.16 4.39
CA LEU A 40 3.18 -5.16 4.65
C LEU A 40 2.53 -6.50 4.32
N GLU A 41 2.87 -7.13 3.19
CA GLU A 41 2.36 -8.45 2.83
C GLU A 41 2.84 -9.53 3.82
N LEU A 42 4.11 -9.47 4.27
CA LEU A 42 4.64 -10.38 5.30
C LEU A 42 3.95 -10.20 6.66
N VAL A 43 3.67 -8.97 7.07
CA VAL A 43 2.93 -8.68 8.32
C VAL A 43 1.45 -9.05 8.19
N SER A 44 0.87 -8.92 6.99
CA SER A 44 -0.50 -9.33 6.71
C SER A 44 -0.72 -10.84 6.81
N THR A 45 0.34 -11.65 6.68
CA THR A 45 0.31 -13.09 6.97
C THR A 45 0.26 -13.42 8.46
N GLU A 46 0.70 -12.51 9.35
CA GLU A 46 0.76 -12.74 10.81
C GLU A 46 -0.40 -12.08 11.60
N SER A 47 -0.91 -10.91 11.19
CA SER A 47 -2.14 -10.36 11.78
C SER A 47 -2.78 -9.22 10.97
N PRO A 48 -4.06 -9.33 10.55
CA PRO A 48 -4.87 -8.21 10.02
C PRO A 48 -4.75 -6.89 10.79
N ALA A 49 -4.75 -7.00 12.12
CA ALA A 49 -4.87 -5.87 13.01
C ALA A 49 -3.67 -4.92 12.90
N GLU A 50 -2.47 -5.44 12.61
CA GLU A 50 -1.26 -4.64 12.48
C GLU A 50 -1.18 -3.91 11.13
N LEU A 51 -1.64 -4.54 10.04
CA LEU A 51 -1.75 -3.86 8.74
C LEU A 51 -2.76 -2.70 8.83
N GLY A 52 -3.94 -2.95 9.39
CA GLY A 52 -4.93 -1.89 9.60
C GLY A 52 -4.42 -0.79 10.52
N LYS A 53 -3.62 -1.12 11.54
CA LYS A 53 -3.03 -0.15 12.47
C LYS A 53 -1.99 0.75 11.78
N GLU A 54 -1.16 0.21 10.90
CA GLU A 54 -0.19 1.02 10.14
C GLU A 54 -0.92 1.98 9.17
N ILE A 55 -1.97 1.51 8.50
CA ILE A 55 -2.82 2.37 7.65
C ILE A 55 -3.47 3.47 8.51
N ARG A 56 -4.12 3.12 9.65
CA ARG A 56 -4.71 4.11 10.58
C ARG A 56 -3.69 5.15 11.02
N LYS A 57 -2.46 4.72 11.34
CA LYS A 57 -1.39 5.62 11.77
C LYS A 57 -1.02 6.61 10.66
N ARG A 58 -0.95 6.14 9.40
CA ARG A 58 -0.67 7.03 8.27
C ARG A 58 -1.81 8.00 8.00
N LEU A 59 -3.06 7.52 7.98
CA LEU A 59 -4.24 8.38 7.83
C LEU A 59 -4.28 9.45 8.93
N ALA A 60 -4.04 9.08 10.19
CA ALA A 60 -3.98 10.02 11.30
C ALA A 60 -2.83 11.04 11.21
N ALA A 61 -1.72 10.68 10.56
CA ALA A 61 -0.63 11.63 10.28
C ALA A 61 -1.01 12.62 9.18
N ILE A 62 -1.69 12.16 8.13
CA ILE A 62 -2.22 13.04 7.07
C ILE A 62 -3.26 14.00 7.65
N ALA A 63 -4.23 13.49 8.43
CA ALA A 63 -5.29 14.28 9.04
C ALA A 63 -4.78 15.41 9.94
N ARG A 64 -3.71 15.15 10.72
CA ARG A 64 -3.14 16.14 11.66
C ARG A 64 -2.19 17.14 11.00
N SER A 65 -1.77 16.89 9.77
CA SER A 65 -0.83 17.77 9.09
C SER A 65 -1.51 19.11 8.78
N ARG A 66 -0.88 20.20 9.22
CA ARG A 66 -1.32 21.59 8.97
C ARG A 66 -0.52 22.27 7.86
N ALA A 67 0.40 21.54 7.24
CA ALA A 67 1.22 22.07 6.15
C ALA A 67 0.33 22.36 4.93
N PHE A 68 0.50 23.56 4.36
CA PHE A 68 -0.20 23.98 3.15
C PHE A 68 0.20 23.08 1.97
N VAL A 69 -0.77 22.69 1.16
CA VAL A 69 -0.59 21.83 0.00
C VAL A 69 -0.28 22.71 -1.20
N ASP A 70 1.00 22.87 -1.50
CA ASP A 70 1.46 23.62 -2.66
C ASP A 70 1.73 22.68 -3.86
N TRP A 71 2.04 23.26 -5.01
CA TRP A 71 2.32 22.49 -6.22
C TRP A 71 3.51 21.52 -6.08
N ARG A 72 4.46 21.79 -5.17
CA ARG A 72 5.66 20.96 -4.97
C ARG A 72 5.32 19.69 -4.18
N ASN A 73 4.50 19.82 -3.14
CA ASN A 73 4.17 18.70 -2.25
C ASN A 73 2.87 17.97 -2.65
N ARG A 74 2.02 18.58 -3.49
CA ARG A 74 0.74 18.00 -3.94
C ARG A 74 0.90 16.61 -4.54
N LYS A 75 1.90 16.40 -5.41
CA LYS A 75 2.13 15.10 -6.03
C LYS A 75 2.42 14.02 -4.98
N GLY A 76 3.30 14.31 -4.02
CA GLY A 76 3.63 13.37 -2.95
C GLY A 76 2.43 13.03 -2.06
N LEU A 77 1.55 14.02 -1.79
CA LEU A 77 0.31 13.78 -1.05
C LEU A 77 -0.65 12.87 -1.82
N VAL A 78 -0.83 13.10 -3.13
CA VAL A 78 -1.68 12.26 -3.99
C VAL A 78 -1.15 10.83 -4.05
N ASP A 79 0.15 10.66 -4.27
CA ASP A 79 0.80 9.35 -4.36
C ASP A 79 0.65 8.57 -3.03
N ASP A 80 0.75 9.27 -1.89
CA ASP A 80 0.53 8.67 -0.57
C ASP A 80 -0.92 8.28 -0.30
N LEU A 81 -1.88 9.15 -0.64
CA LEU A 81 -3.32 8.84 -0.53
C LEU A 81 -3.68 7.62 -1.40
N GLU A 82 -3.18 7.57 -2.64
CA GLU A 82 -3.43 6.45 -3.54
C GLU A 82 -2.76 5.16 -3.03
N ALA A 83 -1.58 5.25 -2.41
CA ALA A 83 -0.95 4.10 -1.76
C ALA A 83 -1.79 3.55 -0.61
N GLN A 84 -2.38 4.42 0.24
CA GLN A 84 -3.28 3.97 1.31
C GLN A 84 -4.56 3.35 0.73
N ARG A 85 -5.16 3.97 -0.28
CA ARG A 85 -6.38 3.45 -0.93
C ARG A 85 -6.15 2.05 -1.51
N ARG A 86 -5.04 1.83 -2.22
CA ARG A 86 -4.67 0.51 -2.75
C ARG A 86 -4.43 -0.51 -1.64
N ALA A 87 -3.72 -0.13 -0.58
CA ALA A 87 -3.51 -1.04 0.55
C ALA A 87 -4.85 -1.49 1.16
N ILE A 88 -5.81 -0.58 1.30
CA ILE A 88 -7.14 -0.90 1.82
C ILE A 88 -7.90 -1.82 0.86
N VAL A 89 -7.97 -1.48 -0.43
CA VAL A 89 -8.80 -2.20 -1.42
C VAL A 89 -8.17 -3.52 -1.89
N ASP A 90 -6.87 -3.52 -2.15
CA ASP A 90 -6.19 -4.66 -2.80
C ASP A 90 -5.66 -5.66 -1.77
N THR A 91 -5.29 -5.19 -0.56
CA THR A 91 -4.66 -6.05 0.46
C THR A 91 -5.61 -6.35 1.62
N VAL A 92 -6.25 -5.34 2.22
CA VAL A 92 -7.11 -5.53 3.42
C VAL A 92 -8.49 -6.08 3.04
N ALA A 93 -9.18 -5.48 2.07
CA ALA A 93 -10.57 -5.81 1.75
C ALA A 93 -10.81 -7.28 1.38
N PRO A 94 -9.94 -7.97 0.60
CA PRO A 94 -10.17 -9.38 0.25
C PRO A 94 -10.12 -10.33 1.45
N ARG A 95 -9.45 -9.93 2.54
CA ARG A 95 -9.21 -10.78 3.70
C ARG A 95 -10.04 -10.35 4.92
N PHE A 96 -10.25 -9.04 5.09
CA PHE A 96 -10.87 -8.42 6.27
C PHE A 96 -11.81 -7.28 5.87
N PRO A 97 -12.98 -7.60 5.28
CA PRO A 97 -13.86 -6.60 4.69
C PRO A 97 -14.41 -5.58 5.70
N GLY A 98 -14.69 -6.01 6.95
CA GLY A 98 -15.15 -5.10 8.01
C GLY A 98 -14.08 -4.07 8.41
N GLU A 99 -12.83 -4.51 8.54
CA GLU A 99 -11.72 -3.59 8.83
C GLU A 99 -11.42 -2.66 7.64
N ALA A 100 -11.50 -3.18 6.42
CA ALA A 100 -11.37 -2.34 5.23
C ALA A 100 -12.45 -1.25 5.17
N LEU A 101 -13.71 -1.56 5.48
CA LEU A 101 -14.80 -0.58 5.50
C LEU A 101 -14.50 0.57 6.47
N GLU A 102 -14.10 0.24 7.70
CA GLU A 102 -13.68 1.22 8.71
C GLU A 102 -12.52 2.11 8.22
N LEU A 103 -11.53 1.52 7.55
CA LEU A 103 -10.39 2.24 7.01
C LEU A 103 -10.77 3.17 5.84
N VAL A 104 -11.67 2.75 4.95
CA VAL A 104 -12.18 3.60 3.87
C VAL A 104 -12.92 4.80 4.45
N TRP A 105 -13.73 4.61 5.51
CA TRP A 105 -14.44 5.72 6.13
C TRP A 105 -13.47 6.78 6.68
N ARG A 106 -12.45 6.34 7.42
CA ARG A 106 -11.38 7.22 7.92
C ARG A 106 -10.59 7.89 6.80
N PHE A 107 -10.39 7.20 5.67
CA PHE A 107 -9.76 7.76 4.50
C PHE A 107 -10.60 8.90 3.91
N LEU A 108 -11.92 8.74 3.81
CA LEU A 108 -12.84 9.78 3.34
C LEU A 108 -12.89 10.98 4.29
N GLU A 109 -12.80 10.76 5.61
CA GLU A 109 -12.73 11.82 6.61
C GLU A 109 -11.52 12.75 6.43
N LEU A 110 -10.46 12.31 5.72
CA LEU A 110 -9.31 13.17 5.39
C LEU A 110 -9.69 14.35 4.51
N ALA A 111 -10.77 14.24 3.71
CA ALA A 111 -11.17 15.24 2.73
C ALA A 111 -11.22 16.64 3.33
N ARG A 112 -11.86 16.79 4.50
CA ARG A 112 -11.96 18.07 5.20
C ARG A 112 -10.58 18.66 5.52
N SER A 113 -9.73 17.89 6.18
CA SER A 113 -8.40 18.34 6.60
C SER A 113 -7.48 18.68 5.42
N VAL A 114 -7.66 18.02 4.27
CA VAL A 114 -6.87 18.26 3.06
C VAL A 114 -7.38 19.51 2.33
N PHE A 115 -8.71 19.64 2.17
CA PHE A 115 -9.29 20.80 1.49
C PHE A 115 -9.12 22.11 2.28
N GLU A 116 -9.12 22.07 3.61
CA GLU A 116 -8.89 23.26 4.45
C GLU A 116 -7.49 23.88 4.29
N ARG A 117 -6.54 23.18 3.67
CA ARG A 117 -5.13 23.60 3.52
C ARG A 117 -4.60 23.46 2.09
N SER A 118 -5.48 23.29 1.11
CA SER A 118 -5.15 23.24 -0.32
C SER A 118 -5.46 24.55 -1.03
#